data_AF-A0A934L068-F1
#
_entry.id   AF-A0A934L068-F1
#
_cell.length_a   1.000
_cell.length_b   1.000
_cell.length_c   1.000
_cell.angle_alpha   90.00
_cell.angle_beta   90.00
_cell.angle_gamma   90.00
#
_symmetry.space_group_name_H-M   'P 1'
#
loop_
_entity.id
_entity.type
_entity.pdbx_description
1 polymer ?
#
loop_
_entity_poly.entity_id
_entity_poly.type
_entity_poly.pdbx_seq_one_letter_code
_entity_poly.pdbx_strand_id
1 'polypeptide(L)'
;KAHLGAGVICSNLKSLPGNVTVEINGQPHDTGLRKFGAMLGDRADIGCNSVLNPGTVIGRGTVMYPLTNWRGVAGSNRIVKNKATIEVVERRAK
;
A
#
# COMPACT_ATOMS: atom_id res chain seq x y z
N LYS A 1 -6.64 -15.78 6.01
CA LYS A 1 -5.24 -15.72 5.49
C LYS A 1 -5.16 -14.65 4.39
N ALA A 2 -4.20 -13.74 4.49
CA ALA A 2 -3.84 -12.80 3.42
C ALA A 2 -2.60 -13.31 2.65
N HIS A 3 -2.42 -12.87 1.41
CA HIS A 3 -1.27 -13.18 0.58
C HIS A 3 -0.44 -11.93 0.32
N LEU A 4 0.87 -12.05 0.50
CA LEU A 4 1.86 -11.06 0.11
C LEU A 4 2.71 -11.67 -0.99
N GLY A 5 2.67 -11.06 -2.18
CA GLY A 5 3.52 -11.43 -3.30
C GLY A 5 5.00 -11.20 -3.00
N ALA A 6 5.86 -11.73 -3.88
CA ALA A 6 7.30 -11.59 -3.73
C ALA A 6 7.71 -10.10 -3.73
N GLY A 7 8.61 -9.73 -2.81
CA GLY A 7 9.14 -8.37 -2.73
C GLY A 7 8.16 -7.32 -2.23
N VAL A 8 7.01 -7.70 -1.65
CA VAL A 8 6.16 -6.72 -0.96
C VAL A 8 6.90 -6.13 0.25
N ILE A 9 6.90 -4.80 0.34
CA ILE A 9 7.54 -4.07 1.43
C ILE A 9 6.45 -3.44 2.32
N CYS A 10 6.42 -3.83 3.59
CA CYS A 10 5.59 -3.19 4.61
C CYS A 10 6.42 -2.14 5.37
N SER A 11 6.40 -0.90 4.90
CA SER A 11 7.09 0.20 5.59
C SER A 11 6.34 0.56 6.88
N ASN A 12 7.06 0.71 7.98
CA ASN A 12 6.47 0.93 9.30
C ASN A 12 6.91 2.24 9.98
N LEU A 13 7.80 3.03 9.39
CA LEU A 13 8.32 4.26 9.97
C LEU A 13 8.10 5.43 9.00
N LYS A 14 7.50 6.52 9.47
CA LYS A 14 7.42 7.76 8.67
C LYS A 14 8.80 8.42 8.60
N SER A 15 9.16 8.94 7.44
CA SER A 15 10.36 9.78 7.28
C SER A 15 10.27 11.05 8.12
N LEU A 16 9.07 11.62 8.23
CA LEU A 16 8.82 12.77 9.10
C LEU A 16 8.60 12.33 10.56
N PRO A 17 8.95 13.19 11.55
CA PRO A 17 8.67 12.94 12.96
C PRO A 17 7.18 12.70 13.28
N GLY A 18 6.94 12.19 14.49
CA GLY A 18 5.59 11.93 15.02
C GLY A 18 5.05 10.53 14.71
N ASN A 19 3.86 10.26 15.26
CA ASN A 19 3.19 8.96 15.20
C ASN A 19 2.57 8.68 13.83
N VAL A 20 2.50 7.41 13.46
CA VAL A 20 1.79 6.98 12.26
C VAL A 20 0.28 7.19 12.46
N THR A 21 -0.41 7.66 11.42
CA THR A 21 -1.87 7.80 11.42
C THR A 21 -2.48 6.76 10.49
N VAL A 22 -3.71 6.36 10.80
CA VAL A 22 -4.58 5.54 9.93
C VAL A 22 -5.83 6.34 9.59
N GLU A 23 -6.37 6.19 8.39
CA GLU A 23 -7.60 6.91 8.02
C GLU A 23 -8.84 6.13 8.48
N ILE A 24 -9.74 6.79 9.20
CA ILE A 24 -11.02 6.25 9.66
C ILE A 24 -12.10 7.24 9.22
N ASN A 25 -13.07 6.78 8.42
CA ASN A 25 -14.16 7.62 7.88
C ASN A 25 -13.65 8.89 7.17
N GLY A 26 -12.56 8.78 6.43
CA GLY A 26 -11.94 9.91 5.71
C GLY A 26 -11.15 10.87 6.60
N GLN A 27 -10.97 10.57 7.89
CA GLN A 27 -10.24 11.41 8.84
C GLN A 27 -9.00 10.69 9.37
N PRO A 28 -7.86 11.39 9.52
CA PRO A 28 -6.67 10.79 10.11
C PRO A 28 -6.88 10.55 11.60
N HIS A 29 -6.59 9.33 12.03
CA HIS A 29 -6.61 8.91 13.42
C HIS A 29 -5.18 8.56 13.86
N ASP A 30 -4.72 9.14 14.98
CA ASP A 30 -3.41 8.83 15.53
C ASP A 30 -3.41 7.40 16.11
N THR A 31 -2.42 6.60 15.71
CA THR A 31 -2.24 5.25 16.27
C THR A 31 -1.55 5.26 17.63
N GLY A 32 -0.93 6.40 18.02
CA GLY A 32 -0.08 6.49 19.20
C GLY A 32 1.30 5.85 19.00
N LEU A 33 1.58 5.29 17.82
CA LEU A 33 2.78 4.50 17.55
C LEU A 33 3.73 5.24 16.61
N ARG A 34 5.00 5.35 17.02
CA ARG A 34 6.06 5.83 16.11
C ARG A 34 6.31 4.87 14.94
N LYS A 35 6.13 3.56 15.19
CA LYS A 35 6.27 2.50 14.19
C LYS A 35 4.97 1.73 14.02
N PHE A 36 4.34 1.83 12.86
CA PHE A 36 3.13 1.10 12.50
C PHE A 36 3.13 0.85 10.99
N GLY A 37 3.04 -0.43 10.61
CA GLY A 37 3.12 -0.87 9.22
C GLY A 37 1.78 -0.80 8.50
N ALA A 38 1.23 -1.97 8.20
CA ALA A 38 -0.05 -2.11 7.51
C ALA A 38 -0.95 -3.15 8.18
N MET A 39 -2.26 -3.00 8.02
CA MET A 39 -3.27 -3.99 8.41
C MET A 39 -3.85 -4.66 7.15
N LEU A 40 -3.88 -5.99 7.13
CA LEU A 40 -4.36 -6.77 6.00
C LEU A 40 -5.55 -7.64 6.43
N GLY A 41 -6.69 -7.41 5.79
CA GLY A 41 -7.89 -8.18 5.98
C GLY A 41 -7.78 -9.58 5.38
N ASP A 42 -8.70 -10.46 5.78
CA ASP A 42 -8.72 -11.82 5.27
C ASP A 42 -8.85 -11.88 3.76
N ARG A 43 -8.12 -12.82 3.13
CA ARG A 43 -8.13 -13.01 1.67
C ARG A 43 -7.69 -11.76 0.88
N ALA A 44 -7.05 -10.78 1.53
CA ALA A 44 -6.37 -9.73 0.81
C ALA A 44 -5.18 -10.33 0.03
N ASP A 45 -4.96 -9.84 -1.19
CA ASP A 45 -3.89 -10.29 -2.07
C ASP A 45 -3.09 -9.08 -2.54
N ILE A 46 -1.81 -9.03 -2.17
CA ILE A 46 -0.92 -7.90 -2.48
C ILE A 46 0.08 -8.34 -3.55
N GLY A 47 -0.03 -7.78 -4.75
CA GLY A 47 0.84 -8.09 -5.87
C GLY A 47 2.31 -7.75 -5.62
N CYS A 48 3.19 -8.47 -6.31
CA CYS A 48 4.65 -8.39 -6.14
C CYS A 48 5.21 -6.97 -6.24
N ASN A 49 6.29 -6.71 -5.50
CA ASN A 49 7.01 -5.44 -5.47
C ASN A 49 6.13 -4.21 -5.11
N SER A 50 5.00 -4.44 -4.45
CA SER A 50 4.18 -3.35 -3.91
C SER A 50 4.77 -2.83 -2.60
N VAL A 51 4.61 -1.53 -2.36
CA VAL A 51 5.01 -0.86 -1.12
C VAL A 51 3.75 -0.43 -0.38
N LEU A 52 3.56 -1.00 0.81
CA LEU A 52 2.55 -0.57 1.77
C LEU A 52 3.19 0.45 2.71
N ASN A 53 2.78 1.71 2.60
CA ASN A 53 3.29 2.79 3.45
C ASN A 53 2.76 2.66 4.89
N PRO A 54 3.43 3.29 5.88
CA PRO A 54 2.95 3.32 7.26
C PRO A 54 1.50 3.80 7.32
N GLY A 55 0.67 3.06 8.06
CA GLY A 55 -0.75 3.37 8.24
C GLY A 55 -1.67 2.78 7.16
N THR A 56 -1.16 1.94 6.27
CA THR A 56 -1.98 1.31 5.21
C THR A 56 -2.96 0.30 5.78
N VAL A 57 -4.20 0.31 5.29
CA VAL A 57 -5.21 -0.69 5.63
C VAL A 57 -5.79 -1.28 4.36
N ILE A 58 -5.74 -2.60 4.22
CA ILE A 58 -6.31 -3.33 3.10
C ILE A 58 -7.45 -4.22 3.63
N GLY A 59 -8.66 -4.00 3.12
CA GLY A 59 -9.85 -4.72 3.54
C GLY A 59 -9.88 -6.17 3.07
N ARG A 60 -10.85 -6.92 3.61
CA ARG A 60 -11.07 -8.34 3.27
C ARG A 60 -11.34 -8.51 1.78
N GLY A 61 -10.70 -9.50 1.15
CA GLY A 61 -10.92 -9.86 -0.26
C GLY A 61 -10.43 -8.81 -1.26
N THR A 62 -9.65 -7.82 -0.82
CA THR A 62 -9.13 -6.78 -1.69
C THR A 62 -7.84 -7.21 -2.35
N VAL A 63 -7.74 -6.93 -3.65
CA VAL A 63 -6.59 -7.25 -4.48
C VAL A 63 -5.86 -5.96 -4.83
N MET A 64 -4.56 -5.89 -4.55
CA MET A 64 -3.68 -4.82 -4.98
C MET A 64 -2.79 -5.35 -6.10
N TYR A 65 -2.76 -4.66 -7.24
CA TYR A 65 -1.90 -5.06 -8.36
C TYR A 65 -0.41 -4.87 -8.04
N PRO A 66 0.50 -5.63 -8.69
CA PRO A 66 1.93 -5.46 -8.54
C PRO A 66 2.40 -4.02 -8.80
N LEU A 67 3.58 -3.68 -8.30
CA LEU A 67 4.22 -2.37 -8.50
C LEU A 67 3.34 -1.20 -8.03
N THR A 68 2.54 -1.42 -6.99
CA THR A 68 1.71 -0.37 -6.39
C THR A 68 2.41 0.23 -5.18
N ASN A 69 2.55 1.56 -5.14
CA ASN A 69 2.97 2.31 -3.97
C ASN A 69 1.73 2.95 -3.33
N TRP A 70 1.32 2.50 -2.14
CA TRP A 70 0.02 2.84 -1.56
C TRP A 70 0.12 3.36 -0.12
N ARG A 71 -0.67 4.38 0.20
CA ARG A 71 -0.98 4.85 1.56
C ARG A 71 -2.48 5.11 1.65
N GLY A 72 -3.09 4.70 2.75
CA GLY A 72 -4.51 4.93 3.04
C GLY A 72 -5.29 3.62 3.18
N VAL A 73 -6.61 3.71 3.09
CA VAL A 73 -7.52 2.59 3.33
C VAL A 73 -8.17 2.14 2.04
N ALA A 74 -7.93 0.88 1.66
CA ALA A 74 -8.74 0.19 0.68
C ALA A 74 -9.80 -0.65 1.42
N GLY A 75 -11.09 -0.35 1.22
CA GLY A 75 -12.19 -1.12 1.81
C GLY A 75 -12.22 -2.57 1.35
N SER A 76 -13.20 -3.36 1.83
CA SER A 76 -13.33 -4.78 1.45
C SER A 76 -13.78 -4.96 -0.01
N ASN A 77 -13.37 -6.07 -0.63
CA ASN A 77 -13.74 -6.48 -1.99
C ASN A 77 -13.47 -5.40 -3.06
N ARG A 78 -12.30 -4.76 -2.98
CA ARG A 78 -11.85 -3.74 -3.94
C ARG A 78 -10.69 -4.25 -4.79
N ILE A 79 -10.42 -3.54 -5.88
CA ILE A 79 -9.18 -3.71 -6.64
C ILE A 79 -8.42 -2.38 -6.63
N VAL A 80 -7.19 -2.40 -6.10
CA VAL A 80 -6.26 -1.27 -6.15
C VAL A 80 -5.35 -1.48 -7.36
N LYS A 81 -5.39 -0.56 -8.32
CA LYS A 81 -4.62 -0.64 -9.57
C LYS A 81 -3.76 0.62 -9.71
N ASN A 82 -2.49 0.43 -10.06
CA ASN A 82 -1.64 1.50 -10.55
C ASN A 82 -1.91 1.72 -12.05
N LYS A 83 -2.34 2.91 -12.44
CA LYS A 83 -2.64 3.27 -13.85
C LYS A 83 -1.51 4.14 -14.44
N ALA A 84 -0.27 3.68 -14.30
CA ALA A 84 0.87 4.33 -14.93
C ALA A 84 0.80 4.14 -16.46
N THR A 85 1.05 5.22 -17.21
CA THR A 85 1.19 5.15 -18.66
C THR A 85 2.58 4.62 -19.01
N ILE A 86 2.64 3.68 -19.95
CA ILE A 86 3.90 3.22 -20.53
C ILE A 86 4.17 4.05 -21.78
N GLU A 87 5.33 4.70 -21.83
CA GLU A 87 5.79 5.44 -22.99
C GLU A 87 6.96 4.69 -23.64
N VAL A 88 6.91 4.57 -24.97
CA VAL A 88 8.02 4.03 -25.77
C VAL A 88 8.64 5.18 -26.52
N VAL A 89 9.86 5.55 -26.14
CA VAL A 89 10.63 6.63 -26.77
C VAL A 89 11.73 6.06 -27.65
N GLU A 90 12.14 6.80 -28.68
CA GLU A 90 13.24 6.38 -29.56
C GLU A 90 14.57 6.33 -28.79
N ARG A 91 15.24 5.18 -28.86
CA ARG A 91 16.57 5.00 -28.27
C ARG A 91 17.62 5.64 -29.17
N ARG A 92 18.06 6.85 -28.86
CA ARG A 92 19.21 7.48 -29.52
C ARG A 92 20.49 6.70 -29.19
N ALA A 93 21.09 6.05 -30.19
CA ALA A 93 22.46 5.57 -30.10
C ALA A 93 23.41 6.78 -30.02
N LYS A 94 24.44 6.71 -29.17
CA LYS A 94 25.55 7.66 -29.23
C LYS A 94 26.35 7.45 -30.50
#